data_AF-A0A4R4U2C4-F1
#
_entry.id   AF-A0A4R4U2C4-F1
#
_cell.length_a   1.000
_cell.length_b   1.000
_cell.length_c   1.000
_cell.angle_alpha   90.00
_cell.angle_beta   90.00
_cell.angle_gamma   90.00
#
_symmetry.space_group_name_H-M   'P 1'
#
loop_
_entity.id
_entity.type
_entity.pdbx_description
1 polymer ?
#
loop_
_entity_poly.entity_id
_entity_poly.type
_entity_poly.pdbx_seq_one_letter_code
_entity_poly.pdbx_strand_id
1 'polypeptide(L)'
;MTEAPIDQIEFRWDHEYDLGGIASSFGSDAEFRRWNDLLKPYARISAHGRPAAARAPSSAVYLTFRDDQAALILRSLDPKALRVESGPARSAGADRLDLVARALVGPKRLLTGEVAMRIAASDPLHVFTPRPGQVGRGTPLNPLNFSYLDNRTTSGDELRRRAQRVHGLAPLIAAVLSEPARPVTLVLPVDDIGSPLRESRALALLWASRRVLKLMLTDPDGLTTDGWRTSFSTCEAPLGGGDGRNEPAITFRERGVDRPPLGDAPREVRPDDPLGEQSTLSAAASLLATAYQQYGDDCTKLVWQAVRDCRSLKEKIEAVVCSPQITSAIDAGTASIGQRAPRRPSREQQPAAQPPRPRQAPAPVQPPP
;
A
#
# COMPACT_ATOMS: atom_id res chain seq x y z
N MET A 1 -18.66 26.33 5.09
CA MET A 1 -17.47 25.95 5.87
C MET A 1 -16.39 25.56 4.88
N THR A 2 -15.22 26.20 4.93
CA THR A 2 -14.06 25.86 4.09
C THR A 2 -13.41 24.58 4.62
N GLU A 3 -13.17 23.62 3.73
CA GLU A 3 -12.51 22.36 4.05
C GLU A 3 -11.08 22.62 4.57
N ALA A 4 -10.63 21.85 5.57
CA ALA A 4 -9.28 22.00 6.10
C ALA A 4 -8.25 21.60 5.03
N PRO A 5 -7.17 22.39 4.83
CA PRO A 5 -6.18 22.11 3.82
C PRO A 5 -5.36 20.85 4.15
N ILE A 6 -4.85 20.21 3.10
CA ILE A 6 -3.86 19.14 3.13
C ILE A 6 -2.59 19.70 2.48
N ASP A 7 -1.59 19.95 3.31
CA ASP A 7 -0.33 20.53 2.90
C ASP A 7 0.60 19.52 2.22
N GLN A 8 1.57 20.02 1.47
CA GLN A 8 2.50 19.24 0.67
C GLN A 8 3.95 19.61 0.95
N ILE A 9 4.86 18.63 0.92
CA ILE A 9 6.33 18.83 0.88
C ILE A 9 6.94 17.93 -0.18
N GLU A 10 7.85 18.46 -1.01
CA GLU A 10 8.64 17.63 -1.94
C GLU A 10 9.99 17.40 -1.33
N PHE A 11 10.39 16.15 -1.23
CA PHE A 11 11.73 15.78 -0.86
C PHE A 11 12.46 15.32 -2.11
N ARG A 12 13.64 15.89 -2.31
CA ARG A 12 14.57 15.50 -3.37
C ARG A 12 15.97 15.38 -2.79
N TRP A 13 16.79 14.57 -3.45
CA TRP A 13 18.19 14.44 -3.06
C TRP A 13 18.94 15.71 -3.45
N ASP A 14 19.74 16.19 -2.50
CA ASP A 14 20.66 17.28 -2.68
C ASP A 14 22.03 16.92 -2.10
N HIS A 15 23.10 17.36 -2.74
CA HIS A 15 24.46 17.05 -2.30
C HIS A 15 24.85 17.68 -0.95
N GLU A 16 24.30 18.85 -0.60
CA GLU A 16 24.58 19.56 0.65
C GLU A 16 23.68 19.05 1.79
N TYR A 17 22.42 18.76 1.49
CA TYR A 17 21.39 18.47 2.51
C TYR A 17 20.93 17.00 2.55
N ASP A 18 21.51 16.14 1.69
CA ASP A 18 21.02 14.80 1.35
C ASP A 18 19.54 14.90 0.91
N LEU A 19 18.71 13.89 1.14
CA LEU A 19 17.27 13.99 0.88
C LEU A 19 16.61 14.99 1.84
N GLY A 20 16.07 16.11 1.33
CA GLY A 20 15.42 17.17 2.12
C GLY A 20 14.28 17.88 1.38
N GLY A 21 13.45 18.62 2.11
CA GLY A 21 12.33 19.38 1.57
C GLY A 21 12.79 20.52 0.64
N ILE A 22 12.40 20.49 -0.63
CA ILE A 22 12.77 21.50 -1.64
C ILE A 22 11.61 22.42 -2.03
N ALA A 23 10.37 22.00 -1.80
CA ALA A 23 9.16 22.73 -2.19
C ALA A 23 8.06 22.41 -1.19
N SER A 24 7.23 23.40 -0.82
CA SER A 24 6.16 23.19 0.16
C SER A 24 4.95 24.08 -0.08
N SER A 25 3.80 23.71 0.49
CA SER A 25 2.59 24.54 0.53
C SER A 25 2.34 25.22 1.87
N PHE A 26 3.18 24.96 2.88
CA PHE A 26 3.00 25.51 4.21
C PHE A 26 3.09 27.03 4.19
N GLY A 27 2.12 27.69 4.83
CA GLY A 27 2.07 29.15 4.92
C GLY A 27 3.12 29.75 5.86
N SER A 28 3.72 28.92 6.73
CA SER A 28 4.76 29.34 7.67
C SER A 28 6.02 28.48 7.57
N ASP A 29 7.17 29.13 7.65
CA ASP A 29 8.47 28.46 7.65
C ASP A 29 8.67 27.57 8.91
N ALA A 30 8.05 27.94 10.04
CA ALA A 30 8.10 27.14 11.26
C ALA A 30 7.38 25.78 11.11
N GLU A 31 6.20 25.76 10.47
CA GLU A 31 5.48 24.52 10.17
C GLU A 31 6.22 23.68 9.15
N PHE A 32 6.76 24.31 8.10
CA PHE A 32 7.60 23.62 7.11
C PHE A 32 8.78 22.92 7.78
N ARG A 33 9.56 23.63 8.61
CA ARG A 33 10.72 23.04 9.31
C ARG A 33 10.31 21.87 10.21
N ARG A 34 9.26 22.03 11.01
CA ARG A 34 8.72 20.96 11.86
C ARG A 34 8.40 19.70 11.05
N TRP A 35 7.63 19.84 9.97
CA TRP A 35 7.20 18.69 9.16
C TRP A 35 8.32 18.11 8.30
N ASN A 36 9.21 18.95 7.78
CA ASN A 36 10.40 18.51 7.08
C ASN A 36 11.25 17.61 7.99
N ASP A 37 11.52 18.03 9.23
CA ASP A 37 12.36 17.26 10.16
C ASP A 37 11.69 15.94 10.58
N LEU A 38 10.37 15.95 10.80
CA LEU A 38 9.61 14.75 11.13
C LEU A 38 9.56 13.73 9.98
N LEU A 39 9.43 14.18 8.73
CA LEU A 39 9.17 13.31 7.58
C LEU A 39 10.43 12.95 6.79
N LYS A 40 11.52 13.73 6.88
CA LYS A 40 12.80 13.49 6.19
C LYS A 40 13.35 12.07 6.38
N PRO A 41 13.30 11.43 7.57
CA PRO A 41 13.75 10.04 7.74
C PRO A 41 12.95 9.02 6.91
N TYR A 42 11.69 9.30 6.63
CA TYR A 42 10.76 8.41 5.93
C TYR A 42 10.69 8.67 4.42
N ALA A 43 11.10 9.86 3.97
CA ALA A 43 11.22 10.19 2.56
C ALA A 43 12.32 9.35 1.86
N ARG A 44 13.29 8.82 2.64
CA ARG A 44 14.36 7.94 2.15
C ARG A 44 13.86 6.51 1.99
N ILE A 45 14.46 5.76 1.07
CA ILE A 45 14.37 4.29 1.05
C ILE A 45 15.67 3.74 1.65
N SER A 46 15.59 2.90 2.67
CA SER A 46 16.79 2.30 3.27
C SER A 46 17.47 1.37 2.26
N ALA A 47 18.68 1.72 1.82
CA ALA A 47 19.46 0.96 0.84
C ALA A 47 20.51 0.02 1.48
N HIS A 48 20.44 -0.20 2.81
CA HIS A 48 21.39 -1.08 3.51
C HIS A 48 21.36 -2.48 2.87
N GLY A 49 22.47 -2.88 2.23
CA GLY A 49 22.62 -4.20 1.59
C GLY A 49 22.15 -4.34 0.13
N ARG A 50 21.74 -3.24 -0.55
CA ARG A 50 21.10 -3.29 -1.89
C ARG A 50 19.88 -4.22 -2.01
N PRO A 51 18.90 -4.15 -1.09
CA PRO A 51 17.71 -5.01 -1.13
C PRO A 51 16.84 -4.66 -2.33
N ALA A 52 16.05 -5.62 -2.83
CA ALA A 52 15.07 -5.40 -3.91
C ALA A 52 14.12 -4.21 -3.63
N ALA A 53 13.80 -3.97 -2.35
CA ALA A 53 13.02 -2.81 -1.90
C ALA A 53 13.62 -1.44 -2.31
N ALA A 54 14.95 -1.32 -2.37
CA ALA A 54 15.62 -0.09 -2.81
C ALA A 54 15.48 0.15 -4.34
N ARG A 55 15.09 -0.87 -5.10
CA ARG A 55 14.85 -0.81 -6.55
C ARG A 55 13.36 -0.72 -6.89
N ALA A 56 12.47 -0.74 -5.89
CA ALA A 56 11.04 -0.64 -6.14
C ALA A 56 10.73 0.70 -6.84
N PRO A 57 10.02 0.70 -7.97
CA PRO A 57 9.77 1.91 -8.75
C PRO A 57 8.90 2.92 -7.99
N SER A 58 8.07 2.45 -7.06
CA SER A 58 7.33 3.31 -6.14
C SER A 58 7.02 2.61 -4.81
N SER A 59 6.82 3.42 -3.76
CA SER A 59 6.43 2.98 -2.43
C SER A 59 5.70 4.08 -1.66
N ALA A 60 5.10 3.76 -0.51
CA ALA A 60 4.35 4.71 0.28
C ALA A 60 4.55 4.48 1.79
N VAL A 61 4.48 5.57 2.55
CA VAL A 61 4.53 5.58 4.01
C VAL A 61 3.35 6.39 4.54
N TYR A 62 2.51 5.81 5.37
CA TYR A 62 1.42 6.49 6.07
C TYR A 62 1.67 6.48 7.57
N LEU A 63 1.64 7.67 8.18
CA LEU A 63 1.92 7.90 9.58
C LEU A 63 0.76 8.63 10.24
N THR A 64 0.49 8.31 11.49
CA THR A 64 -0.48 9.02 12.34
C THR A 64 0.22 9.59 13.56
N PHE A 65 -0.17 10.80 13.95
CA PHE A 65 0.43 11.58 15.02
C PHE A 65 -0.60 11.85 16.14
N ARG A 66 -0.12 12.24 17.32
CA ARG A 66 -0.98 12.45 18.50
C ARG A 66 -1.84 13.72 18.42
N ASP A 67 -1.48 14.67 17.57
CA ASP A 67 -2.15 15.95 17.34
C ASP A 67 -3.30 15.87 16.31
N ASP A 68 -3.90 14.69 16.16
CA ASP A 68 -4.92 14.38 15.13
C ASP A 68 -4.46 14.69 13.70
N GLN A 69 -3.15 14.68 13.46
CA GLN A 69 -2.57 14.79 12.12
C GLN A 69 -2.18 13.42 11.57
N ALA A 70 -2.14 13.34 10.25
CA ALA A 70 -1.59 12.22 9.52
C ALA A 70 -0.71 12.73 8.38
N ALA A 71 0.24 11.89 7.97
CA ALA A 71 1.06 12.16 6.80
C ALA A 71 1.10 10.94 5.88
N LEU A 72 1.03 11.18 4.58
CA LEU A 72 1.28 10.18 3.54
C LEU A 72 2.47 10.63 2.71
N ILE A 73 3.49 9.79 2.60
CA ILE A 73 4.66 10.03 1.77
C ILE A 73 4.61 9.03 0.63
N LEU A 74 4.53 9.50 -0.60
CA LEU A 74 4.71 8.70 -1.80
C LEU A 74 6.15 8.86 -2.29
N ARG A 75 6.83 7.74 -2.54
CA ARG A 75 8.20 7.70 -3.04
C ARG A 75 8.22 7.05 -4.42
N SER A 76 9.03 7.57 -5.32
CA SER A 76 9.24 6.99 -6.65
C SER A 76 10.66 7.19 -7.13
N LEU A 77 11.16 6.24 -7.90
CA LEU A 77 12.38 6.41 -8.69
C LEU A 77 11.97 7.00 -10.05
N ASP A 78 12.26 8.27 -10.28
CA ASP A 78 11.96 8.98 -11.53
C ASP A 78 13.24 9.60 -12.13
N PRO A 79 13.91 8.89 -13.06
CA PRO A 79 15.09 9.42 -13.76
C PRO A 79 14.83 10.67 -14.61
N LYS A 80 13.55 11.02 -14.83
CA LYS A 80 13.14 12.22 -15.58
C LYS A 80 12.78 13.38 -14.66
N ALA A 81 12.95 13.23 -13.35
CA ALA A 81 12.70 14.31 -12.41
C ALA A 81 13.68 15.46 -12.67
N LEU A 82 13.18 16.70 -12.57
CA LEU A 82 14.00 17.90 -12.68
C LEU A 82 15.15 17.81 -11.69
N ARG A 83 16.35 18.13 -12.16
CA ARG A 83 17.52 18.19 -11.29
C ARG A 83 17.37 19.40 -10.38
N VAL A 84 17.62 19.20 -9.09
CA VAL A 84 17.58 20.29 -8.12
C VAL A 84 18.77 21.22 -8.31
N GLU A 85 19.96 20.71 -8.68
CA GLU A 85 21.15 21.50 -9.09
C GLU A 85 22.14 20.76 -10.02
N SER A 86 23.08 21.54 -10.60
CA SER A 86 24.03 21.27 -11.70
C SER A 86 25.46 20.90 -11.23
N GLY A 87 25.62 20.20 -10.12
CA GLY A 87 26.93 19.77 -9.60
C GLY A 87 27.33 18.37 -10.08
N PRO A 88 28.63 18.03 -10.19
CA PRO A 88 29.06 16.71 -10.59
C PRO A 88 28.58 15.66 -9.59
N ALA A 89 27.80 14.68 -10.07
CA ALA A 89 27.29 13.52 -9.34
C ALA A 89 28.40 12.51 -8.95
N ARG A 90 29.44 12.97 -8.25
CA ARG A 90 30.60 12.17 -7.86
C ARG A 90 30.67 11.86 -6.36
N SER A 91 29.60 12.11 -5.61
CA SER A 91 29.53 11.86 -4.17
C SER A 91 28.68 10.63 -3.82
N ALA A 92 28.90 10.10 -2.61
CA ALA A 92 28.12 9.02 -2.01
C ALA A 92 26.63 9.42 -2.00
N GLY A 93 25.80 8.76 -2.82
CA GLY A 93 24.38 9.11 -2.97
C GLY A 93 23.86 9.19 -4.40
N ALA A 94 24.71 8.97 -5.42
CA ALA A 94 24.29 8.93 -6.83
C ALA A 94 23.08 8.00 -7.09
N ASP A 95 23.01 6.87 -6.37
CA ASP A 95 21.90 5.90 -6.42
C ASP A 95 20.55 6.49 -5.99
N ARG A 96 20.54 7.69 -5.37
CA ARG A 96 19.35 8.40 -4.86
C ARG A 96 18.98 9.62 -5.70
N LEU A 97 19.72 9.93 -6.77
CA LEU A 97 19.45 11.09 -7.64
C LEU A 97 18.03 11.08 -8.21
N ASP A 98 17.55 9.90 -8.52
CA ASP A 98 16.25 9.68 -9.14
C ASP A 98 15.12 9.57 -8.08
N LEU A 99 15.45 9.58 -6.79
CA LEU A 99 14.43 9.48 -5.74
C LEU A 99 13.66 10.80 -5.62
N VAL A 100 12.36 10.69 -5.85
CA VAL A 100 11.37 11.74 -5.62
C VAL A 100 10.45 11.26 -4.50
N ALA A 101 10.23 12.10 -3.49
CA ALA A 101 9.19 11.83 -2.51
C ALA A 101 8.26 13.04 -2.34
N ARG A 102 6.96 12.78 -2.36
CA ARG A 102 5.92 13.78 -2.11
C ARG A 102 5.17 13.41 -0.84
N ALA A 103 5.23 14.27 0.16
CA ALA A 103 4.42 14.14 1.36
C ALA A 103 3.14 14.96 1.25
N LEU A 104 2.05 14.40 1.76
CA LEU A 104 0.79 15.05 2.11
C LEU A 104 0.66 15.07 3.63
N VAL A 105 0.24 16.19 4.20
CA VAL A 105 0.09 16.39 5.64
C VAL A 105 -1.27 17.01 5.90
N GLY A 106 -2.05 16.45 6.81
CA GLY A 106 -3.32 17.08 7.18
C GLY A 106 -4.07 16.30 8.26
N PRO A 107 -5.29 16.74 8.60
CA PRO A 107 -6.09 16.13 9.65
C PRO A 107 -6.31 14.64 9.38
N LYS A 108 -6.09 13.79 10.38
CA LYS A 108 -6.25 12.33 10.32
C LYS A 108 -7.67 11.91 9.90
N ARG A 109 -8.67 12.70 10.27
CA ARG A 109 -10.07 12.50 9.85
C ARG A 109 -10.30 12.65 8.34
N LEU A 110 -9.46 13.41 7.65
CA LEU A 110 -9.51 13.60 6.19
C LEU A 110 -8.52 12.66 5.49
N LEU A 111 -7.26 12.68 5.92
CA LEU A 111 -6.21 11.80 5.41
C LEU A 111 -6.19 10.48 6.20
N THR A 112 -7.26 9.70 6.07
CA THR A 112 -7.36 8.38 6.70
C THR A 112 -6.45 7.38 5.98
N GLY A 113 -6.16 6.24 6.61
CA GLY A 113 -5.38 5.18 5.95
C GLY A 113 -6.04 4.60 4.69
N GLU A 114 -7.38 4.63 4.60
CA GLU A 114 -8.11 4.21 3.39
C GLU A 114 -7.90 5.21 2.26
N VAL A 115 -8.00 6.50 2.56
CA VAL A 115 -7.71 7.59 1.60
C VAL A 115 -6.24 7.53 1.17
N ALA A 116 -5.34 7.27 2.11
CA ALA A 116 -3.91 7.14 1.82
C ALA A 116 -3.61 5.97 0.87
N MET A 117 -4.28 4.83 1.04
CA MET A 117 -4.16 3.70 0.11
C MET A 117 -4.74 4.00 -1.28
N ARG A 118 -5.89 4.70 -1.34
CA ARG A 118 -6.47 5.14 -2.62
C ARG A 118 -5.53 6.09 -3.35
N ILE A 119 -4.91 7.03 -2.65
CA ILE A 119 -3.86 7.90 -3.19
C ILE A 119 -2.67 7.08 -3.68
N ALA A 120 -2.16 6.14 -2.86
CA ALA A 120 -1.03 5.28 -3.23
C ALA A 120 -1.31 4.37 -4.43
N ALA A 121 -2.59 4.02 -4.66
CA ALA A 121 -3.05 3.24 -5.81
C ALA A 121 -3.20 4.05 -7.11
N SER A 122 -3.14 5.37 -7.00
CA SER A 122 -3.45 6.29 -8.09
C SER A 122 -2.23 6.61 -8.94
N ASP A 123 -2.47 7.07 -10.16
CA ASP A 123 -1.41 7.68 -10.96
C ASP A 123 -1.06 9.06 -10.38
N PRO A 124 0.21 9.33 -10.02
CA PRO A 124 0.62 10.64 -9.53
C PRO A 124 0.29 11.80 -10.47
N LEU A 125 0.21 11.55 -11.79
CA LEU A 125 -0.18 12.54 -12.80
C LEU A 125 -1.61 13.05 -12.61
N HIS A 126 -2.49 12.23 -12.06
CA HIS A 126 -3.88 12.60 -11.83
C HIS A 126 -4.08 13.23 -10.44
N VAL A 127 -3.23 12.90 -9.46
CA VAL A 127 -3.39 13.34 -8.07
C VAL A 127 -2.69 14.66 -7.78
N PHE A 128 -1.56 14.93 -8.40
CA PHE A 128 -0.71 16.07 -8.03
C PHE A 128 -0.58 17.07 -9.17
N THR A 129 -0.66 18.35 -8.83
CA THR A 129 -0.33 19.45 -9.74
C THR A 129 0.43 20.51 -8.94
N PRO A 130 1.69 20.81 -9.28
CA PRO A 130 2.53 20.17 -10.30
C PRO A 130 2.87 18.70 -10.01
N ARG A 131 3.28 17.95 -11.04
CA ARG A 131 3.68 16.53 -10.92
C ARG A 131 4.88 16.39 -9.95
N PRO A 132 4.94 15.34 -9.11
CA PRO A 132 6.11 15.09 -8.27
C PRO A 132 7.38 15.01 -9.11
N GLY A 133 8.45 15.64 -8.63
CA GLY A 133 9.75 15.66 -9.32
C GLY A 133 9.83 16.70 -10.44
N GLN A 134 8.76 17.45 -10.71
CA GLN A 134 8.73 18.51 -11.74
C GLN A 134 8.69 19.91 -11.13
N VAL A 135 9.22 20.08 -9.91
CA VAL A 135 9.35 21.38 -9.25
C VAL A 135 10.80 21.68 -8.89
N GLY A 136 11.16 22.96 -8.94
CA GLY A 136 12.47 23.45 -8.50
C GLY A 136 12.50 23.77 -7.02
N ARG A 137 13.71 23.97 -6.47
CA ARG A 137 13.91 24.42 -5.09
C ARG A 137 13.21 25.77 -4.85
N GLY A 138 12.55 25.90 -3.70
CA GLY A 138 11.80 27.09 -3.30
C GLY A 138 10.48 27.29 -4.03
N THR A 139 10.09 26.38 -4.94
CA THR A 139 8.80 26.49 -5.65
C THR A 139 7.64 26.36 -4.66
N PRO A 140 6.73 27.35 -4.57
CA PRO A 140 5.55 27.22 -3.74
C PRO A 140 4.60 26.18 -4.35
N LEU A 141 4.02 25.35 -3.49
CA LEU A 141 2.99 24.39 -3.86
C LEU A 141 1.64 24.90 -3.35
N ASN A 142 0.57 24.53 -4.03
CA ASN A 142 -0.77 24.81 -3.53
C ASN A 142 -1.18 23.72 -2.52
N PRO A 143 -1.77 24.07 -1.37
CA PRO A 143 -2.42 23.08 -0.52
C PRO A 143 -3.53 22.38 -1.30
N LEU A 144 -3.74 21.09 -1.03
CA LEU A 144 -4.85 20.32 -1.59
C LEU A 144 -6.03 20.37 -0.63
N ASN A 145 -7.23 20.15 -1.15
CA ASN A 145 -8.40 19.89 -0.32
C ASN A 145 -8.82 18.42 -0.48
N PHE A 146 -9.55 17.90 0.49
CA PHE A 146 -9.91 16.48 0.50
C PHE A 146 -10.87 16.15 -0.66
N SER A 147 -11.81 17.02 -0.98
CA SER A 147 -12.69 16.85 -2.15
C SER A 147 -11.94 16.75 -3.49
N TYR A 148 -10.83 17.48 -3.67
CA TYR A 148 -9.97 17.39 -4.85
C TYR A 148 -9.26 16.03 -4.92
N LEU A 149 -8.73 15.55 -3.79
CA LEU A 149 -8.07 14.25 -3.69
C LEU A 149 -9.06 13.11 -3.91
N ASP A 150 -10.21 13.15 -3.26
CA ASP A 150 -11.20 12.08 -3.33
C ASP A 150 -11.67 11.82 -4.77
N ASN A 151 -11.88 12.89 -5.55
CA ASN A 151 -12.30 12.82 -6.95
C ASN A 151 -11.20 12.34 -7.93
N ARG A 152 -9.93 12.40 -7.54
CA ARG A 152 -8.77 12.08 -8.41
C ARG A 152 -8.07 10.78 -8.04
N THR A 153 -8.51 10.15 -6.96
CA THR A 153 -7.90 8.94 -6.45
C THR A 153 -8.66 7.70 -6.91
N THR A 154 -7.93 6.59 -7.06
CA THR A 154 -8.50 5.27 -7.35
C THR A 154 -9.69 5.00 -6.44
N SER A 155 -10.79 4.53 -7.02
CA SER A 155 -11.99 4.21 -6.25
C SER A 155 -11.74 3.04 -5.30
N GLY A 156 -12.41 3.04 -4.14
CA GLY A 156 -12.38 1.92 -3.21
C GLY A 156 -12.82 0.60 -3.86
N ASP A 157 -13.76 0.66 -4.81
CA ASP A 157 -14.22 -0.51 -5.57
C ASP A 157 -13.13 -1.16 -6.41
N GLU A 158 -12.26 -0.37 -7.03
CA GLU A 158 -11.14 -0.90 -7.80
C GLU A 158 -10.13 -1.60 -6.88
N LEU A 159 -9.81 -0.99 -5.74
CA LEU A 159 -8.95 -1.62 -4.72
C LEU A 159 -9.57 -2.90 -4.16
N ARG A 160 -10.87 -2.89 -3.84
CA ARG A 160 -11.63 -4.05 -3.41
C ARG A 160 -11.53 -5.19 -4.42
N ARG A 161 -11.78 -4.92 -5.72
CA ARG A 161 -11.68 -5.95 -6.78
C ARG A 161 -10.29 -6.57 -6.87
N ARG A 162 -9.23 -5.79 -6.68
CA ARG A 162 -7.84 -6.29 -6.64
C ARG A 162 -7.60 -7.12 -5.38
N ALA A 163 -8.00 -6.59 -4.24
CA ALA A 163 -7.85 -7.20 -2.92
C ALA A 163 -8.59 -8.56 -2.78
N GLN A 164 -9.73 -8.74 -3.48
CA GLN A 164 -10.45 -10.02 -3.51
C GLN A 164 -9.67 -11.13 -4.23
N ARG A 165 -8.74 -10.78 -5.14
CA ARG A 165 -8.02 -11.75 -5.97
C ARG A 165 -6.66 -12.15 -5.39
N VAL A 166 -6.18 -11.49 -4.34
CA VAL A 166 -4.87 -11.78 -3.77
C VAL A 166 -4.94 -12.92 -2.74
N HIS A 167 -3.95 -13.79 -2.80
CA HIS A 167 -3.75 -14.86 -1.81
C HIS A 167 -2.93 -14.35 -0.62
N GLY A 168 -2.92 -15.10 0.49
CA GLY A 168 -2.03 -14.84 1.63
C GLY A 168 -2.52 -13.79 2.64
N LEU A 169 -3.82 -13.50 2.64
CA LEU A 169 -4.46 -12.61 3.61
C LEU A 169 -4.54 -13.24 5.02
N ALA A 170 -4.78 -14.56 5.11
CA ALA A 170 -4.99 -15.24 6.39
C ALA A 170 -3.73 -15.24 7.29
N PRO A 171 -2.51 -15.54 6.80
CA PRO A 171 -1.27 -15.40 7.59
C PRO A 171 -1.07 -14.00 8.17
N LEU A 172 -1.38 -12.96 7.38
CA LEU A 172 -1.29 -11.57 7.82
C LEU A 172 -2.31 -11.27 8.93
N ILE A 173 -3.57 -11.64 8.76
CA ILE A 173 -4.61 -11.43 9.78
C ILE A 173 -4.22 -12.15 11.07
N ALA A 174 -3.80 -13.42 10.99
CA ALA A 174 -3.37 -14.19 12.14
C ALA A 174 -2.21 -13.53 12.89
N ALA A 175 -1.19 -13.07 12.17
CA ALA A 175 -0.04 -12.41 12.76
C ALA A 175 -0.44 -11.13 13.53
N VAL A 176 -1.28 -10.28 12.94
CA VAL A 176 -1.74 -9.05 13.60
C VAL A 176 -2.63 -9.36 14.80
N LEU A 177 -3.61 -10.27 14.67
CA LEU A 177 -4.52 -10.59 15.78
C LEU A 177 -3.82 -11.26 16.96
N SER A 178 -2.70 -11.94 16.74
CA SER A 178 -1.95 -12.60 17.83
C SER A 178 -1.23 -11.62 18.76
N GLU A 179 -0.80 -10.47 18.22
CA GLU A 179 -0.07 -9.45 18.98
C GLU A 179 -0.27 -8.06 18.32
N PRO A 180 -1.43 -7.41 18.50
CA PRO A 180 -1.79 -6.21 17.73
C PRO A 180 -0.88 -5.00 17.94
N ALA A 181 -0.18 -4.94 19.07
CA ALA A 181 0.80 -3.90 19.39
C ALA A 181 2.14 -4.08 18.63
N ARG A 182 2.42 -5.29 18.12
CA ARG A 182 3.68 -5.61 17.45
C ARG A 182 3.57 -5.35 15.94
N PRO A 183 4.51 -4.59 15.34
CA PRO A 183 4.55 -4.41 13.90
C PRO A 183 4.72 -5.73 13.14
N VAL A 184 3.96 -5.90 12.06
CA VAL A 184 4.07 -7.04 11.15
C VAL A 184 4.77 -6.62 9.86
N THR A 185 5.73 -7.43 9.43
CA THR A 185 6.51 -7.36 8.19
C THR A 185 6.03 -8.42 7.22
N LEU A 186 5.38 -8.03 6.12
CA LEU A 186 5.05 -8.96 5.04
C LEU A 186 6.18 -9.08 4.05
N VAL A 187 6.77 -10.27 3.94
CA VAL A 187 7.83 -10.60 2.98
C VAL A 187 7.18 -11.11 1.69
N LEU A 188 7.40 -10.39 0.60
CA LEU A 188 6.84 -10.70 -0.73
C LEU A 188 7.94 -11.11 -1.73
N PRO A 189 7.62 -11.95 -2.73
CA PRO A 189 8.54 -12.29 -3.82
C PRO A 189 9.04 -11.06 -4.60
N VAL A 190 10.26 -11.12 -5.16
CA VAL A 190 10.91 -10.02 -5.92
C VAL A 190 9.99 -9.40 -6.96
N ASP A 191 9.23 -10.22 -7.69
CA ASP A 191 8.39 -9.76 -8.80
C ASP A 191 7.24 -8.85 -8.30
N ASP A 192 6.72 -9.13 -7.09
CA ASP A 192 5.74 -8.28 -6.41
C ASP A 192 6.38 -6.96 -5.93
N ILE A 193 7.70 -6.94 -5.70
CA ILE A 193 8.49 -5.77 -5.28
C ILE A 193 8.86 -4.88 -6.46
N GLY A 194 9.24 -5.49 -7.58
CA GLY A 194 9.65 -4.78 -8.80
C GLY A 194 8.48 -4.07 -9.50
N SER A 195 7.25 -4.42 -9.14
CA SER A 195 6.03 -3.81 -9.69
C SER A 195 5.74 -2.44 -9.07
N PRO A 196 5.17 -1.48 -9.84
CA PRO A 196 4.65 -0.23 -9.27
C PRO A 196 3.69 -0.49 -8.11
N LEU A 197 3.74 0.34 -7.06
CA LEU A 197 2.92 0.18 -5.86
C LEU A 197 1.42 0.01 -6.17
N ARG A 198 0.91 0.73 -7.17
CA ARG A 198 -0.48 0.63 -7.64
C ARG A 198 -0.87 -0.76 -8.14
N GLU A 199 0.08 -1.53 -8.65
CA GLU A 199 -0.07 -2.88 -9.19
C GLU A 199 0.40 -3.95 -8.19
N SER A 200 1.07 -3.54 -7.11
CA SER A 200 1.67 -4.44 -6.13
C SER A 200 0.62 -5.21 -5.31
N ARG A 201 0.89 -6.51 -5.10
CA ARG A 201 0.17 -7.35 -4.14
C ARG A 201 0.17 -6.77 -2.73
N ALA A 202 1.22 -6.03 -2.34
CA ALA A 202 1.34 -5.41 -1.02
C ALA A 202 0.16 -4.47 -0.71
N LEU A 203 -0.21 -3.62 -1.67
CA LEU A 203 -1.28 -2.64 -1.49
C LEU A 203 -2.65 -3.32 -1.40
N ALA A 204 -2.87 -4.37 -2.21
CA ALA A 204 -4.09 -5.16 -2.19
C ALA A 204 -4.27 -5.94 -0.88
N LEU A 205 -3.20 -6.57 -0.37
CA LEU A 205 -3.19 -7.24 0.94
C LEU A 205 -3.44 -6.27 2.09
N LEU A 206 -2.82 -5.09 2.04
CA LEU A 206 -3.03 -4.03 3.02
C LEU A 206 -4.47 -3.51 3.02
N TRP A 207 -5.06 -3.32 1.84
CA TRP A 207 -6.46 -2.92 1.73
C TRP A 207 -7.37 -3.98 2.38
N ALA A 208 -7.23 -5.25 1.97
CA ALA A 208 -8.04 -6.33 2.50
C ALA A 208 -7.90 -6.49 4.02
N SER A 209 -6.67 -6.51 4.52
CA SER A 209 -6.40 -6.73 5.95
C SER A 209 -7.01 -5.61 6.78
N ARG A 210 -6.89 -4.35 6.36
CA ARG A 210 -7.43 -3.22 7.11
C ARG A 210 -8.95 -3.28 7.23
N ARG A 211 -9.66 -3.68 6.18
CA ARG A 211 -11.13 -3.75 6.18
C ARG A 211 -11.64 -4.74 7.23
N VAL A 212 -10.94 -5.85 7.38
CA VAL A 212 -11.26 -6.89 8.37
C VAL A 212 -10.76 -6.51 9.76
N LEU A 213 -9.47 -6.18 9.88
CA LEU A 213 -8.79 -5.92 11.15
C LEU A 213 -9.38 -4.73 11.88
N LYS A 214 -9.88 -3.71 11.16
CA LYS A 214 -10.57 -2.57 11.77
C LYS A 214 -11.72 -3.02 12.67
N LEU A 215 -12.55 -3.97 12.25
CA LEU A 215 -13.67 -4.46 13.05
C LEU A 215 -13.20 -5.26 14.28
N MET A 216 -12.08 -5.97 14.13
CA MET A 216 -11.48 -6.75 15.21
C MET A 216 -10.78 -5.87 16.25
N LEU A 217 -10.13 -4.80 15.81
CA LEU A 217 -9.20 -3.99 16.61
C LEU A 217 -9.67 -2.57 16.89
N THR A 218 -10.98 -2.31 16.73
CA THR A 218 -11.61 -1.10 17.27
C THR A 218 -12.74 -1.43 18.23
N ASP A 219 -12.99 -0.52 19.16
CA ASP A 219 -14.19 -0.54 19.99
C ASP A 219 -15.43 -0.06 19.20
N PRO A 220 -16.64 -0.04 19.80
CA PRO A 220 -17.85 0.45 19.14
C PRO A 220 -17.80 1.91 18.70
N ASP A 221 -16.97 2.73 19.35
CA ASP A 221 -16.74 4.14 19.00
C ASP A 221 -15.69 4.31 17.89
N GLY A 222 -15.08 3.21 17.43
CA GLY A 222 -14.09 3.19 16.37
C GLY A 222 -12.68 3.54 16.82
N LEU A 223 -12.42 3.60 18.13
CA LEU A 223 -11.09 3.81 18.70
C LEU A 223 -10.28 2.51 18.63
N THR A 224 -9.01 2.61 18.26
CA THR A 224 -8.10 1.46 18.16
C THR A 224 -7.84 0.84 19.54
N THR A 225 -7.98 -0.47 19.64
CA THR A 225 -7.71 -1.25 20.87
C THR A 225 -6.38 -1.99 20.78
N ASP A 226 -5.95 -2.59 21.90
CA ASP A 226 -4.83 -3.55 21.95
C ASP A 226 -3.48 -3.02 21.43
N GLY A 227 -3.29 -1.70 21.46
CA GLY A 227 -2.08 -1.04 20.99
C GLY A 227 -1.96 -0.97 19.46
N TRP A 228 -2.99 -1.38 18.71
CA TRP A 228 -3.01 -1.35 17.26
C TRP A 228 -2.93 0.09 16.74
N ARG A 229 -2.21 0.29 15.63
CA ARG A 229 -1.99 1.62 15.03
C ARG A 229 -2.26 1.61 13.55
N THR A 230 -3.02 2.60 13.11
CA THR A 230 -3.34 2.82 11.71
C THR A 230 -2.19 3.54 10.99
N SER A 231 -1.11 2.83 10.73
CA SER A 231 0.08 3.33 10.02
C SER A 231 0.55 2.27 9.05
N PHE A 232 1.27 2.63 7.99
CA PHE A 232 1.90 1.62 7.13
C PHE A 232 3.17 2.16 6.46
N SER A 233 4.02 1.26 6.02
CA SER A 233 5.07 1.57 5.04
C SER A 233 5.17 0.40 4.06
N THR A 234 5.55 0.68 2.81
CA THR A 234 5.86 -0.33 1.80
C THR A 234 7.30 -0.17 1.32
N CYS A 235 7.90 -1.27 0.84
CA CYS A 235 9.28 -1.29 0.32
C CYS A 235 10.34 -0.76 1.31
N GLU A 236 10.29 -1.20 2.57
CA GLU A 236 11.35 -0.96 3.55
C GLU A 236 12.37 -2.10 3.57
N ALA A 237 13.64 -1.80 3.90
CA ALA A 237 14.65 -2.82 4.19
C ALA A 237 14.32 -3.57 5.49
N PRO A 238 14.52 -4.90 5.58
CA PRO A 238 14.30 -5.66 6.80
C PRO A 238 15.16 -5.12 7.97
N LEU A 239 14.61 -5.15 9.19
CA LEU A 239 15.29 -4.65 10.41
C LEU A 239 16.15 -5.72 11.10
N GLY A 240 15.96 -7.01 10.77
CA GLY A 240 16.68 -8.13 11.39
C GLY A 240 18.06 -8.35 10.78
N GLY A 241 19.08 -8.52 11.63
CA GLY A 241 20.48 -8.79 11.27
C GLY A 241 20.77 -10.17 10.67
N GLY A 242 19.88 -10.70 9.85
CA GLY A 242 20.30 -11.62 8.78
C GLY A 242 21.15 -10.86 7.78
N ASP A 243 21.99 -11.53 7.00
CA ASP A 243 22.99 -10.86 6.15
C ASP A 243 22.41 -9.85 5.15
N GLY A 244 21.08 -9.77 4.98
CA GLY A 244 20.37 -8.82 4.12
C GLY A 244 20.76 -8.93 2.64
N ARG A 245 21.62 -9.90 2.30
CA ARG A 245 22.22 -10.08 0.98
C ARG A 245 21.41 -11.06 0.13
N ASN A 246 20.69 -11.98 0.79
CA ASN A 246 20.07 -13.11 0.09
C ASN A 246 18.54 -13.15 0.13
N GLU A 247 17.86 -12.28 0.89
CA GLU A 247 16.39 -12.29 0.97
C GLU A 247 15.78 -11.01 0.39
N PRO A 248 15.09 -11.09 -0.78
CA PRO A 248 14.35 -9.98 -1.33
C PRO A 248 13.05 -9.82 -0.54
N ALA A 249 13.05 -8.89 0.42
CA ALA A 249 11.87 -8.59 1.21
C ALA A 249 11.40 -7.15 0.94
N ILE A 250 10.13 -6.99 0.56
CA ILE A 250 9.38 -5.80 0.99
C ILE A 250 9.15 -6.00 2.47
N THR A 251 9.26 -4.93 3.24
CA THR A 251 8.74 -4.93 4.60
C THR A 251 7.54 -3.99 4.67
N PHE A 252 6.35 -4.57 4.87
CA PHE A 252 5.20 -3.82 5.36
C PHE A 252 5.47 -3.39 6.82
N ARG A 253 5.18 -2.15 7.23
CA ARG A 253 5.31 -1.78 8.66
C ARG A 253 4.16 -0.91 9.10
N GLU A 254 3.30 -1.43 9.96
CA GLU A 254 2.50 -0.53 10.80
C GLU A 254 3.43 0.03 11.89
N ARG A 255 3.98 1.23 11.65
CA ARG A 255 4.88 1.93 12.57
C ARG A 255 4.20 3.14 13.19
N GLY A 256 4.06 3.15 14.53
CA GLY A 256 3.84 4.38 15.28
C GLY A 256 5.09 5.27 15.27
N VAL A 257 4.91 6.59 15.13
CA VAL A 257 6.01 7.56 15.02
C VAL A 257 6.79 7.74 16.34
N ASP A 258 6.21 7.35 17.48
CA ASP A 258 6.67 7.81 18.80
C ASP A 258 7.47 6.81 19.64
N ARG A 259 8.11 5.78 19.08
CA ARG A 259 9.17 5.03 19.80
C ARG A 259 9.94 4.09 18.86
N PRO A 260 11.26 3.91 19.05
CA PRO A 260 11.93 2.69 18.60
C PRO A 260 11.28 1.50 19.33
N PRO A 261 11.12 0.32 18.70
CA PRO A 261 10.68 -0.85 19.44
C PRO A 261 11.70 -1.12 20.55
N LEU A 262 11.28 -0.99 21.81
CA LEU A 262 11.98 -1.62 22.92
C LEU A 262 11.84 -3.13 22.69
N GLY A 263 12.95 -3.82 22.43
CA GLY A 263 13.04 -5.27 22.54
C GLY A 263 12.64 -6.11 21.32
N ASP A 264 11.51 -5.85 20.67
CA ASP A 264 10.95 -6.82 19.71
C ASP A 264 11.03 -6.35 18.25
N ALA A 265 11.86 -7.04 17.45
CA ALA A 265 11.90 -6.86 16.01
C ALA A 265 10.50 -7.13 15.39
N PRO A 266 10.15 -6.46 14.27
CA PRO A 266 8.91 -6.74 13.56
C PRO A 266 8.73 -8.24 13.30
N ARG A 267 7.50 -8.74 13.40
CA ARG A 267 7.20 -10.14 13.08
C ARG A 267 7.15 -10.32 11.56
N GLU A 268 8.01 -11.16 11.02
CA GLU A 268 7.99 -11.50 9.61
C GLU A 268 6.88 -12.50 9.29
N VAL A 269 6.19 -12.28 8.17
CA VAL A 269 5.11 -13.09 7.65
C VAL A 269 5.31 -13.24 6.15
N ARG A 270 5.40 -14.47 5.67
CA ARG A 270 5.36 -14.79 4.24
C ARG A 270 3.93 -15.15 3.90
N PRO A 271 3.22 -14.36 3.05
CA PRO A 271 1.81 -14.61 2.74
C PRO A 271 1.54 -15.97 2.10
N ASP A 272 2.56 -16.57 1.48
CA ASP A 272 2.47 -17.86 0.80
C ASP A 272 2.80 -19.04 1.72
N ASP A 273 3.29 -18.79 2.95
CA ASP A 273 3.48 -19.83 3.94
C ASP A 273 2.11 -20.25 4.52
N PRO A 274 1.87 -21.56 4.70
CA PRO A 274 0.64 -22.01 5.31
C PRO A 274 0.53 -21.48 6.75
N LEU A 275 -0.70 -21.17 7.18
CA LEU A 275 -0.97 -21.01 8.60
C LEU A 275 -0.56 -22.31 9.31
N GLY A 276 0.24 -22.18 10.38
CA GLY A 276 0.70 -23.29 11.20
C GLY A 276 -0.45 -23.98 11.96
N GLU A 277 -0.19 -24.45 13.18
CA GLU A 277 -1.14 -25.23 13.99
C GLU A 277 -2.60 -24.72 13.94
N GLN A 278 -3.53 -25.67 13.82
CA GLN A 278 -4.97 -25.41 13.86
C GLN A 278 -5.34 -24.92 15.27
N SER A 279 -5.52 -23.61 15.39
CA SER A 279 -5.89 -22.90 16.60
C SER A 279 -7.13 -22.06 16.30
N THR A 280 -7.83 -21.61 17.34
CA THR A 280 -8.98 -20.69 17.20
C THR A 280 -8.59 -19.44 16.41
N LEU A 281 -7.37 -18.94 16.59
CA LEU A 281 -6.86 -17.78 15.88
C LEU A 281 -6.60 -18.06 14.38
N SER A 282 -6.00 -19.20 14.03
CA SER A 282 -5.79 -19.55 12.61
C SER A 282 -7.11 -19.86 11.90
N ALA A 283 -8.10 -20.45 12.60
CA ALA A 283 -9.45 -20.63 12.11
C ALA A 283 -10.16 -19.28 11.86
N ALA A 284 -10.14 -18.36 12.83
CA ALA A 284 -10.72 -17.02 12.69
C ALA A 284 -10.09 -16.28 11.50
N ALA A 285 -8.76 -16.25 11.42
CA ALA A 285 -8.04 -15.58 10.34
C ALA A 285 -8.39 -16.15 8.96
N SER A 286 -8.57 -17.47 8.86
CA SER A 286 -8.98 -18.14 7.62
C SER A 286 -10.42 -17.82 7.21
N LEU A 287 -11.35 -17.80 8.17
CA LEU A 287 -12.75 -17.41 7.92
C LEU A 287 -12.84 -15.96 7.47
N LEU A 288 -12.14 -15.06 8.14
CA LEU A 288 -12.12 -13.63 7.78
C LEU A 288 -11.50 -13.39 6.40
N ALA A 289 -10.39 -14.07 6.09
CA ALA A 289 -9.77 -13.98 4.78
C ALA A 289 -10.69 -14.51 3.66
N THR A 290 -11.32 -15.67 3.88
CA THR A 290 -12.27 -16.27 2.94
C THR A 290 -13.49 -15.37 2.74
N ALA A 291 -14.06 -14.84 3.83
CA ALA A 291 -15.18 -13.91 3.76
C ALA A 291 -14.82 -12.65 2.95
N TYR A 292 -13.63 -12.08 3.14
CA TYR A 292 -13.18 -10.94 2.34
C TYR A 292 -12.98 -11.32 0.87
N GLN A 293 -12.39 -12.46 0.56
CA GLN A 293 -12.22 -12.90 -0.83
C GLN A 293 -13.56 -13.06 -1.55
N GLN A 294 -14.56 -13.66 -0.89
CA GLN A 294 -15.87 -13.88 -1.49
C GLN A 294 -16.73 -12.61 -1.60
N TYR A 295 -16.76 -11.77 -0.56
CA TYR A 295 -17.70 -10.65 -0.45
C TYR A 295 -17.04 -9.27 -0.58
N GLY A 296 -15.72 -9.19 -0.59
CA GLY A 296 -14.98 -7.93 -0.58
C GLY A 296 -15.37 -7.09 0.64
N ASP A 297 -15.57 -5.79 0.44
CA ASP A 297 -15.90 -4.88 1.54
C ASP A 297 -17.29 -5.16 2.16
N ASP A 298 -18.20 -5.87 1.50
CA ASP A 298 -19.48 -6.27 2.08
C ASP A 298 -19.31 -7.31 3.20
N CYS A 299 -18.17 -8.00 3.28
CA CYS A 299 -17.86 -8.89 4.40
C CYS A 299 -17.85 -8.15 5.75
N THR A 300 -17.62 -6.83 5.73
CA THR A 300 -17.59 -6.01 6.95
C THR A 300 -18.92 -6.04 7.70
N LYS A 301 -20.05 -6.15 7.00
CA LYS A 301 -21.37 -6.29 7.63
C LYS A 301 -21.51 -7.62 8.35
N LEU A 302 -21.04 -8.71 7.74
CA LEU A 302 -21.05 -10.06 8.32
C LEU A 302 -20.17 -10.12 9.57
N VAL A 303 -18.95 -9.61 9.47
CA VAL A 303 -18.00 -9.58 10.59
C VAL A 303 -18.53 -8.70 11.72
N TRP A 304 -19.03 -7.50 11.43
CA TRP A 304 -19.60 -6.61 12.44
C TRP A 304 -20.76 -7.26 13.20
N GLN A 305 -21.68 -7.95 12.52
CA GLN A 305 -22.78 -8.66 13.17
C GLN A 305 -22.30 -9.73 14.15
N ALA A 306 -21.18 -10.40 13.85
CA ALA A 306 -20.60 -11.40 14.74
C ALA A 306 -19.91 -10.78 15.96
N VAL A 307 -19.26 -9.62 15.80
CA VAL A 307 -18.32 -9.09 16.82
C VAL A 307 -18.80 -7.85 17.58
N ARG A 308 -19.92 -7.22 17.18
CA ARG A 308 -20.37 -5.92 17.74
C ARG A 308 -20.64 -5.94 19.25
N ASP A 309 -21.03 -7.10 19.79
CA ASP A 309 -21.41 -7.26 21.20
C ASP A 309 -20.24 -7.79 22.06
N CYS A 310 -19.07 -8.04 21.44
CA CYS A 310 -17.86 -8.52 22.11
C CYS A 310 -17.06 -7.35 22.70
N ARG A 311 -16.52 -7.55 23.92
CA ARG A 311 -15.77 -6.53 24.67
C ARG A 311 -14.27 -6.71 24.58
N SER A 312 -13.81 -7.91 24.23
CA SER A 312 -12.39 -8.23 24.12
C SER A 312 -12.03 -8.82 22.77
N LEU A 313 -10.77 -8.66 22.35
CA LEU A 313 -10.26 -9.28 21.12
C LEU A 313 -10.45 -10.80 21.12
N LYS A 314 -10.24 -11.45 22.28
CA LYS A 314 -10.46 -12.88 22.45
C LYS A 314 -11.91 -13.28 22.15
N GLU A 315 -12.88 -12.57 22.74
CA GLU A 315 -14.30 -12.79 22.46
C GLU A 315 -14.63 -12.59 20.97
N LYS A 316 -14.06 -11.57 20.33
CA LYS A 316 -14.26 -11.35 18.89
C LYS A 316 -13.72 -12.51 18.05
N ILE A 317 -12.54 -13.03 18.39
CA ILE A 317 -11.93 -14.19 17.71
C ILE A 317 -12.83 -15.42 17.87
N GLU A 318 -13.31 -15.70 19.08
CA GLU A 318 -14.23 -16.81 19.36
C GLU A 318 -15.57 -16.64 18.62
N ALA A 319 -16.14 -15.42 18.63
CA ALA A 319 -17.40 -15.12 17.95
C ALA A 319 -17.31 -15.31 16.43
N VAL A 320 -16.19 -14.96 15.81
CA VAL A 320 -15.95 -15.21 14.37
C VAL A 320 -15.93 -16.70 14.08
N VAL A 321 -15.21 -17.50 14.87
CA VAL A 321 -15.12 -18.95 14.67
C VAL A 321 -16.46 -19.64 14.89
N CYS A 322 -17.20 -19.20 15.89
CA CYS A 322 -18.49 -19.77 16.25
C CYS A 322 -19.67 -19.17 15.45
N SER A 323 -19.45 -18.24 14.51
CA SER A 323 -20.54 -17.59 13.78
C SER A 323 -21.13 -18.51 12.71
N PRO A 324 -22.37 -19.04 12.89
CA PRO A 324 -23.03 -19.80 11.84
C PRO A 324 -23.33 -18.93 10.62
N GLN A 325 -23.51 -17.61 10.78
CA GLN A 325 -23.77 -16.69 9.68
C GLN A 325 -22.56 -16.54 8.75
N ILE A 326 -21.35 -16.41 9.30
CA ILE A 326 -20.12 -16.32 8.49
C ILE A 326 -19.90 -17.64 7.75
N THR A 327 -19.98 -18.78 8.45
CA THR A 327 -19.79 -20.10 7.86
C THR A 327 -20.83 -20.41 6.80
N SER A 328 -22.12 -20.19 7.09
CA SER A 328 -23.21 -20.45 6.13
C SER A 328 -23.14 -19.55 4.90
N ALA A 329 -22.73 -18.28 5.06
CA ALA A 329 -22.49 -17.39 3.93
C ALA A 329 -21.38 -17.96 3.03
N ILE A 330 -20.24 -18.31 3.62
CA ILE A 330 -19.10 -18.88 2.90
C ILE A 330 -19.49 -20.16 2.13
N ASP A 331 -20.24 -21.05 2.77
CA ASP A 331 -20.69 -22.31 2.18
C ASP A 331 -21.67 -22.07 1.02
N ALA A 332 -22.62 -21.14 1.17
CA ALA A 332 -23.57 -20.77 0.12
C ALA A 332 -22.88 -20.11 -1.09
N GLY A 333 -21.87 -19.27 -0.84
CA GLY A 333 -21.03 -18.67 -1.88
C GLY A 333 -20.26 -19.73 -2.68
N THR A 334 -19.73 -20.75 -1.98
CA THR A 334 -18.99 -21.86 -2.59
C THR A 334 -19.90 -22.76 -3.43
N ALA A 335 -21.11 -23.06 -2.95
CA ALA A 335 -22.10 -23.84 -3.69
C ALA A 335 -22.56 -23.15 -4.99
N SER A 336 -22.67 -21.81 -4.99
CA SER A 336 -23.01 -21.03 -6.18
C SER A 336 -21.91 -21.05 -7.25
N ILE A 337 -20.64 -21.08 -6.84
CA ILE A 337 -19.49 -21.22 -7.76
C ILE A 337 -19.44 -22.63 -8.35
N GLY A 338 -19.75 -23.67 -7.56
CA GLY A 338 -19.79 -25.07 -8.00
C GLY A 338 -20.94 -25.41 -8.97
N GLN A 339 -22.04 -24.65 -8.97
CA GLN A 339 -23.14 -24.83 -9.94
C GLN A 339 -22.93 -24.10 -11.27
N ARG A 340 -21.85 -23.30 -11.40
CA ARG A 340 -21.47 -22.74 -12.69
C ARG A 340 -20.70 -23.80 -13.48
N ALA A 341 -21.43 -24.82 -13.95
CA ALA A 341 -20.91 -25.82 -14.87
C ALA A 341 -20.14 -25.11 -16.01
N PRO A 342 -18.98 -25.63 -16.43
CA PRO A 342 -18.29 -25.07 -17.57
C PRO A 342 -19.27 -25.10 -18.74
N ARG A 343 -19.73 -23.92 -19.17
CA ARG A 343 -20.39 -23.80 -20.47
C ARG A 343 -19.35 -24.30 -21.46
N ARG A 344 -19.55 -25.54 -21.93
CA ARG A 344 -18.90 -26.05 -23.13
C ARG A 344 -19.02 -24.92 -24.16
N PRO A 345 -17.92 -24.48 -24.78
CA PRO A 345 -18.04 -23.53 -25.88
C PRO A 345 -18.97 -24.16 -26.90
N SER A 346 -20.10 -23.50 -27.15
CA SER A 346 -20.98 -23.84 -28.26
C SER A 346 -20.11 -23.79 -29.50
N ARG A 347 -19.94 -24.96 -30.11
CA ARG A 347 -19.18 -25.18 -31.33
C ARG A 347 -20.04 -24.68 -32.50
N GLU A 348 -20.28 -23.38 -32.55
CA GLU A 348 -20.93 -22.69 -33.66
C GLU A 348 -20.34 -21.27 -33.72
N GLN A 349 -19.89 -20.89 -34.93
CA GLN A 349 -19.06 -19.70 -35.24
C GLN A 349 -17.55 -19.89 -35.04
N GLN A 350 -16.99 -20.93 -35.67
CA GLN A 350 -15.69 -20.74 -36.33
C GLN A 350 -15.95 -19.88 -37.58
N PRO A 351 -15.32 -18.70 -37.73
CA PRO A 351 -15.16 -18.07 -39.03
C PRO A 351 -14.37 -19.02 -39.93
N ALA A 352 -14.87 -19.27 -41.14
CA ALA A 352 -14.17 -20.04 -42.15
C ALA A 352 -12.73 -19.51 -42.33
N ALA A 353 -11.77 -20.44 -42.33
CA ALA A 353 -10.39 -20.14 -42.66
C ALA A 353 -10.31 -19.43 -44.02
N GLN A 354 -9.77 -18.21 -44.03
CA GLN A 354 -9.44 -17.52 -45.27
C GLN A 354 -8.32 -18.30 -45.98
N PRO A 355 -8.44 -18.56 -47.29
CA PRO A 355 -7.34 -19.14 -48.05
C PRO A 355 -6.14 -18.18 -48.09
N PRO A 356 -4.90 -18.72 -48.15
CA PRO A 356 -3.70 -17.90 -48.14
C PRO A 356 -3.63 -16.99 -49.38
N ARG A 357 -3.40 -15.70 -49.15
CA ARG A 357 -3.16 -14.72 -50.23
C ARG A 357 -1.83 -15.04 -50.94
N PRO A 358 -1.77 -14.97 -52.28
CA PRO A 358 -0.52 -15.12 -53.01
C PRO A 358 0.44 -13.97 -52.68
N ARG A 359 1.72 -14.30 -52.44
CA ARG A 359 2.83 -13.35 -52.29
C ARG A 359 2.96 -12.52 -53.57
N GLN A 360 2.77 -11.21 -53.46
CA GLN A 360 3.22 -10.27 -54.50
C GLN A 360 4.75 -10.23 -54.51
N ALA A 361 5.33 -10.38 -55.69
CA ALA A 361 6.77 -10.26 -55.92
C ALA A 361 7.24 -8.81 -55.67
N PRO A 362 8.46 -8.60 -55.16
CA PRO A 362 9.01 -7.26 -54.97
C PRO A 362 9.24 -6.56 -56.31
N ALA A 363 8.85 -5.28 -56.37
CA ALA A 363 9.11 -4.41 -57.51
C ALA A 363 10.62 -4.13 -57.66
N PRO A 364 11.13 -3.96 -58.89
CA PRO A 364 12.54 -3.74 -59.14
C PRO A 364 13.02 -2.36 -58.64
N VAL A 365 14.17 -2.37 -57.97
CA VAL A 365 14.93 -1.19 -57.54
C VAL A 365 15.48 -0.48 -58.77
N GLN A 366 15.13 0.79 -58.98
CA GLN A 366 15.83 1.66 -59.92
C GLN A 366 17.13 2.19 -59.26
N PRO A 367 18.26 2.22 -59.98
CA PRO A 367 19.51 2.80 -59.48
C PRO A 367 19.46 4.35 -59.46
N PRO A 368 20.26 4.99 -58.59
CA PRO A 368 20.21 6.44 -58.39
C PRO A 368 20.89 7.24 -59.54
N PRO A 369 20.57 8.54 -59.68
CA PRO A 369 21.25 9.45 -60.58
C PRO A 369 22.65 9.83 -60.11
#